data_AF-A0AAJ6Z0C8-F1
#
_entry.id   AF-A0AAJ6Z0C8-F1
#
_cell.length_a   1.000
_cell.length_b   1.000
_cell.length_c   1.000
_cell.angle_alpha   90.00
_cell.angle_beta   90.00
_cell.angle_gamma   90.00
#
_symmetry.space_group_name_H-M   'P 1'
#
loop_
_entity.id
_entity.type
_entity.pdbx_description
1 polymer ?
#
loop_
_entity_poly.entity_id
_entity_poly.type
_entity_poly.pdbx_seq_one_letter_code
_entity_poly.pdbx_strand_id
1 'polypeptide(L)'
;NALTAREEYRYKELEKKKCLLPLDELDTAIASLQDEFEGLCLPGDQDALEDMKLDISMHNDKLDMLMRHEEIVNDLVKQNHSIKDELDIELTKLSAKQHQYEDDEKNLGEQCIALAEEVDNIVDDVCNVIAKNLKMASTNDEEISSKFFAFGPFDAYKQSQSLYMSHFDLFVSKRLTNNHPDRTSDQDLQRILNEAANMEERLSDALCAYISSKAELCGEQAKLALVNNYTLHPNRVSGCLLEVQSALEILQQEENILDQQLQEAILKFVSSRTNLAVETAARSALSIRKQVLSDLEFLLESSQQALCVDKLVYSALRAELCSVEELLHFASHMRTYLVNDSEAISSRIESMNEICSQQLLKQQRLQTNMLQQTLCTMLCTDNNDYVQLLRVHNDLRQSIQALTEQVAEGFKNKEIAIAAYSPSTLPIREYLHDGSSRQVRRRSAAGAQLLHHLTDLMAAVDDKVLAASGRFAAVKKEDKYSLRKFWQWFLVDQARLLATLRAAQPRGHLP
;
A
#
# COMPACT_ATOMS: atom_id res chain seq x y z
N ASN A 1 91.37 10.24 86.25
CA ASN A 1 92.03 10.27 84.92
C ASN A 1 93.32 11.05 84.98
N ALA A 2 94.34 10.66 84.18
CA ALA A 2 95.56 11.43 84.06
C ALA A 2 95.21 12.80 83.45
N LEU A 3 95.39 13.86 84.24
CA LEU A 3 95.12 15.23 83.80
C LEU A 3 96.17 15.60 82.75
N THR A 4 95.75 16.29 81.69
CA THR A 4 96.72 16.87 80.74
C THR A 4 97.53 17.96 81.45
N ALA A 5 98.75 18.26 81.00
CA ALA A 5 99.63 19.24 81.66
C ALA A 5 98.98 20.63 81.85
N ARG A 6 98.03 20.99 80.98
CA ARG A 6 97.24 22.23 81.10
C ARG A 6 96.15 22.13 82.17
N GLU A 7 95.51 20.98 82.29
CA GLU A 7 94.51 20.71 83.33
C GLU A 7 95.15 20.55 84.69
N GLU A 8 96.35 19.96 84.78
CA GLU A 8 97.14 19.92 86.01
C GLU A 8 97.50 21.33 86.51
N TYR A 9 97.92 22.22 85.60
CA TYR A 9 98.20 23.61 85.96
C TYR A 9 96.95 24.33 86.48
N ARG A 10 95.81 24.12 85.81
CA ARG A 10 94.53 24.73 86.17
C ARG A 10 93.97 24.16 87.49
N TYR A 11 94.13 22.86 87.71
CA TYR A 11 93.78 22.19 88.96
C TYR A 11 94.61 22.74 90.11
N LYS A 12 95.94 22.87 89.93
CA LYS A 12 96.84 23.48 90.92
C LYS A 12 96.52 24.95 91.21
N GLU A 13 96.06 25.73 90.22
CA GLU A 13 95.58 27.10 90.46
C GLU A 13 94.27 27.14 91.26
N LEU A 14 93.32 26.25 90.96
CA LEU A 14 92.04 26.15 91.66
C LEU A 14 92.21 25.66 93.10
N GLU A 15 93.14 24.74 93.32
CA GLU A 15 93.56 24.25 94.64
C GLU A 15 94.17 25.40 95.47
N LYS A 16 95.07 26.19 94.87
CA LYS A 16 95.64 27.39 95.53
C LYS A 16 94.60 28.45 95.89
N LYS A 17 93.53 28.57 95.10
CA LYS A 17 92.44 29.52 95.34
C LYS A 17 91.36 28.96 96.30
N LYS A 18 91.51 27.73 96.80
CA LYS A 18 90.51 27.02 97.62
C LYS A 18 89.12 26.95 96.97
N CYS A 19 89.07 26.81 95.65
CA CYS A 19 87.82 26.68 94.90
C CYS A 19 87.46 25.22 94.57
N LEU A 20 88.20 24.25 95.12
CA LEU A 20 87.90 22.83 94.97
C LEU A 20 86.93 22.40 96.06
N LEU A 21 85.84 21.77 95.66
CA LEU A 21 84.90 21.11 96.57
C LEU A 21 85.58 19.87 97.20
N PRO A 22 85.25 19.55 98.47
CA PRO A 22 85.54 18.23 99.04
C PRO A 22 84.95 17.12 98.16
N LEU A 23 85.61 15.96 98.10
CA LEU A 23 85.16 14.80 97.29
C LEU A 23 83.68 14.46 97.53
N ASP A 24 83.25 14.43 98.79
CA ASP A 24 81.87 14.08 99.15
C ASP A 24 80.84 15.13 98.66
N GLU A 25 81.21 16.42 98.66
CA GLU A 25 80.33 17.49 98.18
C GLU A 25 80.31 17.57 96.64
N LEU A 26 81.42 17.20 96.00
CA LEU A 26 81.55 17.13 94.55
C LEU A 26 80.66 16.04 93.96
N ASP A 27 80.65 14.84 94.56
CA ASP A 27 79.81 13.74 94.10
C ASP A 27 78.32 14.06 94.26
N THR A 28 77.92 14.73 95.35
CA THR A 28 76.54 15.21 95.51
C THR A 28 76.16 16.29 94.52
N ALA A 29 77.08 17.20 94.16
CA ALA A 29 76.81 18.23 93.17
C ALA A 29 76.69 17.63 91.76
N ILE A 30 77.54 16.65 91.43
CA ILE A 30 77.46 15.90 90.17
C ILE A 30 76.13 15.14 90.07
N ALA A 31 75.73 14.42 91.13
CA ALA A 31 74.45 13.73 91.18
C ALA A 31 73.27 14.70 91.01
N SER A 32 73.29 15.84 91.71
CA SER A 32 72.23 16.85 91.57
C SER A 32 72.12 17.43 90.15
N LEU A 33 73.24 17.58 89.45
CA LEU A 33 73.27 18.05 88.07
C LEU A 33 72.75 16.98 87.09
N GLN A 34 73.03 15.70 87.35
CA GLN A 34 72.50 14.60 86.55
C GLN A 34 70.99 14.39 86.77
N ASP A 35 70.50 14.62 88.00
CA ASP A 35 69.07 14.59 88.32
C ASP A 35 68.32 15.79 87.71
N GLU A 36 68.94 16.97 87.66
CA GLU A 36 68.34 18.18 87.07
C GLU A 36 68.37 18.17 85.54
N PHE A 37 69.39 17.56 84.94
CA PHE A 37 69.57 17.44 83.49
C PHE A 37 69.74 15.97 83.09
N GLU A 38 68.63 15.26 83.01
CA GLU A 38 68.58 13.87 82.58
C GLU A 38 69.18 13.73 81.16
N GLY A 39 70.18 12.85 81.00
CA GLY A 39 70.92 12.66 79.73
C GLY A 39 72.18 13.51 79.55
N LEU A 40 72.64 14.25 80.57
CA LEU A 40 73.89 15.00 80.52
C LEU A 40 75.13 14.08 80.63
N CYS A 41 75.91 13.91 79.55
CA CYS A 41 77.15 13.13 79.58
C CYS A 41 78.26 13.84 80.38
N LEU A 42 78.83 13.16 81.37
CA LEU A 42 79.96 13.67 82.14
C LEU A 42 81.29 13.54 81.36
N PRO A 43 82.22 14.51 81.46
CA PRO A 43 83.52 14.43 80.83
C PRO A 43 84.33 13.20 81.30
N GLY A 44 84.58 12.26 80.39
CA GLY A 44 85.36 11.04 80.65
C GLY A 44 84.53 9.75 80.75
N ASP A 45 83.20 9.86 80.70
CA ASP A 45 82.30 8.72 80.55
C ASP A 45 82.08 8.44 79.05
N GLN A 46 82.88 7.51 78.51
CA GLN A 46 82.90 7.20 77.09
C GLN A 46 81.65 6.42 76.66
N ASP A 47 81.12 5.58 77.55
CA ASP A 47 79.96 4.73 77.26
C ASP A 47 78.69 5.60 77.16
N ALA A 48 78.46 6.49 78.12
CA ALA A 48 77.33 7.42 78.08
C ALA A 48 77.38 8.38 76.87
N LEU A 49 78.58 8.76 76.41
CA LEU A 49 78.76 9.59 75.22
C LEU A 49 78.42 8.83 73.93
N GLU A 50 78.72 7.54 73.86
CA GLU A 50 78.38 6.69 72.72
C GLU A 50 76.87 6.42 72.66
N ASP A 51 76.22 6.19 73.80
CA ASP A 51 74.76 6.05 73.90
C ASP A 51 74.04 7.33 73.44
N MET A 52 74.46 8.50 73.92
CA MET A 52 73.86 9.78 73.49
C MET A 52 74.04 10.03 71.98
N LYS A 53 75.19 9.64 71.40
CA LYS A 53 75.41 9.75 69.94
C LYS A 53 74.51 8.81 69.16
N LEU A 54 74.27 7.61 69.68
CA LEU A 54 73.35 6.65 69.07
C LEU A 54 71.92 7.18 69.11
N ASP A 55 71.47 7.73 70.23
CA ASP A 55 70.15 8.36 70.38
C ASP A 55 69.96 9.54 69.44
N ILE A 56 70.96 10.43 69.34
CA ILE A 56 70.94 11.54 68.38
C ILE A 56 70.85 11.01 66.93
N SER A 57 71.60 9.95 66.60
CA SER A 57 71.53 9.32 65.27
C SER A 57 70.13 8.76 64.99
N MET A 58 69.54 8.03 65.94
CA MET A 58 68.19 7.48 65.82
C MET A 58 67.12 8.57 65.69
N HIS A 59 67.25 9.68 66.43
CA HIS A 59 66.36 10.83 66.31
C HIS A 59 66.49 11.52 64.95
N ASN A 60 67.71 11.64 64.41
CA ASN A 60 67.93 12.16 63.06
C ASN A 60 67.33 11.25 61.98
N ASP A 61 67.53 9.93 62.07
CA ASP A 61 66.93 8.97 61.13
C ASP A 61 65.39 9.03 61.17
N LYS A 62 64.81 9.17 62.36
CA LYS A 62 63.37 9.36 62.55
C LYS A 62 62.89 10.67 61.93
N LEU A 63 63.65 11.75 62.08
CA LEU A 63 63.33 13.05 61.48
C LEU A 63 63.36 12.98 59.94
N ASP A 64 64.38 12.35 59.36
CA ASP A 64 64.50 12.16 57.91
C ASP A 64 63.32 11.35 57.34
N MET A 65 62.88 10.32 58.05
CA MET A 65 61.70 9.53 57.66
C MET A 65 60.41 10.36 57.74
N LEU A 66 60.26 11.20 58.77
CA LEU A 66 59.10 12.09 58.90
C LEU A 66 59.07 13.13 57.78
N MET A 67 60.21 13.71 57.41
CA MET A 67 60.31 14.63 56.27
C MET A 67 59.91 13.97 54.95
N ARG A 68 60.36 12.73 54.69
CA ARG A 68 59.93 11.98 53.50
C ARG A 68 58.44 11.69 53.50
N HIS A 69 57.87 11.34 54.65
CA HIS A 69 56.42 11.15 54.76
C HIS A 69 55.65 12.44 54.50
N GLU A 70 56.14 13.59 54.97
CA GLU A 70 55.54 14.89 54.67
C GLU A 70 55.55 15.20 53.17
N GLU A 71 56.66 14.93 52.47
CA GLU A 71 56.75 15.08 51.01
C GLU A 71 55.73 14.20 50.29
N ILE A 72 55.63 12.91 50.65
CA ILE A 72 54.67 11.97 50.07
C ILE A 72 53.23 12.44 50.30
N VAL A 73 52.90 12.89 51.50
CA VAL A 73 51.56 13.40 51.83
C VAL A 73 51.24 14.65 50.99
N ASN A 74 52.19 15.57 50.85
CA ASN A 74 52.01 16.76 50.02
C ASN A 74 51.77 16.41 48.55
N ASP A 75 52.47 15.41 48.02
CA ASP A 75 52.24 14.94 46.64
C ASP A 75 50.89 14.24 46.47
N LEU A 76 50.46 13.44 47.45
CA LEU A 76 49.11 12.85 47.46
C LEU A 76 48.02 13.91 47.52
N VAL A 77 48.20 14.97 48.32
CA VAL A 77 47.26 16.10 48.38
C VAL A 77 47.15 16.80 47.02
N LYS A 78 48.27 17.01 46.32
CA LYS A 78 48.26 17.60 44.96
C LYS A 78 47.58 16.68 43.95
N GLN A 79 47.85 15.38 43.98
CA GLN A 79 47.19 14.41 43.11
C GLN A 79 45.67 14.39 43.33
N ASN A 80 45.24 14.42 44.60
CA ASN A 80 43.82 14.43 44.94
C ASN A 80 43.12 15.71 44.41
N HIS A 81 43.77 16.87 44.49
CA HIS A 81 43.24 18.10 43.89
C HIS A 81 43.13 17.98 42.35
N SER A 82 44.16 17.45 41.69
CA SER A 82 44.13 17.24 40.23
C SER A 82 43.00 16.29 39.80
N ILE A 83 42.80 15.19 40.52
CA ILE A 83 41.72 14.23 40.24
C ILE A 83 40.35 14.86 40.46
N LYS A 84 40.21 15.68 41.51
CA LYS A 84 38.97 16.41 41.78
C LYS A 84 38.62 17.37 40.64
N ASP A 85 39.60 18.14 40.16
CA ASP A 85 39.41 19.06 39.04
C ASP A 85 39.01 18.31 37.75
N GLU A 86 39.64 17.16 37.46
CA GLU A 86 39.27 16.30 36.33
C GLU A 86 37.84 15.74 36.47
N LEU A 87 37.45 15.31 37.67
CA LEU A 87 36.10 14.83 37.95
C LEU A 87 35.05 15.94 37.79
N ASP A 88 35.32 17.16 38.25
CA ASP A 88 34.41 18.29 38.09
C ASP A 88 34.21 18.65 36.60
N ILE A 89 35.26 18.52 35.77
CA ILE A 89 35.18 18.69 34.31
C ILE A 89 34.32 17.59 33.68
N GLU A 90 34.49 16.33 34.06
CA GLU A 90 33.67 15.24 33.53
C GLU A 90 32.21 15.33 33.99
N LEU A 91 31.97 15.76 35.23
CA LEU A 91 30.63 15.95 35.78
C LEU A 91 29.90 17.09 35.05
N THR A 92 30.59 18.19 34.76
CA THR A 92 30.03 19.28 33.94
C THR A 92 29.74 18.83 32.51
N LYS A 93 30.64 18.07 31.86
CA LYS A 93 30.38 17.47 30.53
C LYS A 93 29.18 16.52 30.54
N LEU A 94 29.05 15.68 31.57
CA LEU A 94 27.91 14.78 31.73
C LEU A 94 26.61 15.55 31.90
N SER A 95 26.58 16.59 32.74
CA SER A 95 25.38 17.43 32.90
C SER A 95 25.00 18.16 31.61
N ALA A 96 25.98 18.66 30.85
CA ALA A 96 25.75 19.33 29.57
C ALA A 96 25.17 18.34 28.54
N LYS A 97 25.70 17.12 28.47
CA LYS A 97 25.14 16.07 27.60
C LYS A 97 23.74 15.64 28.04
N GLN A 98 23.48 15.56 29.34
CA GLN A 98 22.16 15.22 29.85
C GLN A 98 21.12 16.27 29.44
N HIS A 99 21.41 17.56 29.63
CA HIS A 99 20.50 18.62 29.18
C HIS A 99 20.34 18.64 27.66
N GLN A 100 21.40 18.36 26.90
CA GLN A 100 21.28 18.23 25.45
C GLN A 100 20.32 17.08 25.06
N TYR A 101 20.38 15.93 25.73
CA TYR A 101 19.46 14.83 25.46
C TYR A 101 18.02 15.15 25.86
N GLU A 102 17.82 15.86 26.99
CA GLU A 102 16.48 16.32 27.42
C GLU A 102 15.88 17.30 26.39
N ASP A 103 16.67 18.23 25.88
CA ASP A 103 16.25 19.17 24.84
C ASP A 103 15.99 18.48 23.49
N ASP A 104 16.85 17.53 23.09
CA ASP A 104 16.67 16.74 21.86
C ASP A 104 15.42 15.86 21.94
N GLU A 105 15.16 15.20 23.08
CA GLU A 105 13.95 14.39 23.31
C GLU A 105 12.69 15.25 23.26
N LYS A 106 12.73 16.45 23.86
CA LYS A 106 11.63 17.41 23.78
C LYS A 106 11.37 17.89 22.35
N ASN A 107 12.42 18.28 21.63
CA ASN A 107 12.32 18.74 20.23
C ASN A 107 11.80 17.64 19.30
N LEU A 108 12.25 16.41 19.46
CA LEU A 108 11.73 15.24 18.72
C LEU A 108 10.27 14.99 19.08
N GLY A 109 9.89 15.10 20.35
CA GLY A 109 8.50 15.01 20.79
C GLY A 109 7.60 16.04 20.12
N GLU A 110 8.02 17.31 20.08
CA GLU A 110 7.30 18.39 19.40
C GLU A 110 7.18 18.15 17.88
N GLN A 111 8.23 17.64 17.22
CA GLN A 111 8.17 17.26 15.80
C GLN A 111 7.22 16.10 15.54
N CYS A 112 7.18 15.09 16.41
CA CYS A 112 6.25 13.98 16.30
C CYS A 112 4.79 14.43 16.45
N ILE A 113 4.52 15.39 17.34
CA ILE A 113 3.18 15.99 17.50
C ILE A 113 2.81 16.75 16.21
N ALA A 114 3.70 17.58 15.68
CA ALA A 114 3.45 18.34 14.46
C ALA A 114 3.16 17.43 13.25
N LEU A 115 3.93 16.33 13.10
CA LEU A 115 3.71 15.35 12.03
C LEU A 115 2.38 14.59 12.20
N ALA A 116 1.98 14.28 13.45
CA ALA A 116 0.69 13.65 13.73
C ALA A 116 -0.48 14.57 13.34
N GLU A 117 -0.40 15.86 13.67
CA GLU A 117 -1.39 16.88 13.27
C GLU A 117 -1.42 17.07 11.74
N GLU A 118 -0.27 17.08 11.07
CA GLU A 118 -0.18 17.20 9.62
C GLU A 118 -0.84 16.01 8.91
N VAL A 119 -0.61 14.80 9.43
CA VAL A 119 -1.22 13.57 8.92
C VAL A 119 -2.74 13.58 9.08
N ASP A 120 -3.28 14.10 10.20
CA ASP A 120 -4.73 14.23 10.39
C ASP A 120 -5.34 15.25 9.40
N ASN A 121 -4.67 16.39 9.20
CA ASN A 121 -5.09 17.41 8.22
C ASN A 121 -5.10 16.87 6.78
N ILE A 122 -4.06 16.12 6.38
CA ILE A 122 -3.99 15.51 5.04
C ILE A 122 -5.12 14.51 4.84
N VAL A 123 -5.45 13.72 5.86
CA VAL A 123 -6.55 12.74 5.78
C VAL A 123 -7.89 13.44 5.59
N ASP A 124 -8.13 14.53 6.31
CA ASP A 124 -9.34 15.34 6.11
C ASP A 124 -9.40 15.97 4.72
N ASP A 125 -8.28 16.49 4.21
CA ASP A 125 -8.20 17.08 2.87
C ASP A 125 -8.44 16.04 1.76
N VAL A 126 -7.82 14.86 1.85
CA VAL A 126 -8.03 13.76 0.90
C VAL A 126 -9.49 13.30 0.91
N CYS A 127 -10.07 13.13 2.10
CA CYS A 127 -11.49 12.80 2.23
C CYS A 127 -12.37 13.88 1.56
N ASN A 128 -12.07 15.17 1.78
CA ASN A 128 -12.82 16.27 1.19
C ASN A 128 -12.69 16.35 -0.34
N VAL A 129 -11.51 16.09 -0.90
CA VAL A 129 -11.28 16.05 -2.35
C VAL A 129 -12.04 14.90 -3.01
N ILE A 130 -12.00 13.71 -2.40
CA ILE A 130 -12.72 12.54 -2.90
C ILE A 130 -14.23 12.76 -2.81
N ALA A 131 -14.74 13.35 -1.71
CA ALA A 131 -16.15 13.73 -1.58
C ALA A 131 -16.59 14.70 -2.68
N LYS A 132 -15.77 15.73 -2.97
CA LYS A 132 -16.04 16.71 -4.04
C LYS A 132 -16.05 16.05 -5.42
N ASN A 133 -15.11 15.16 -5.71
CA ASN A 133 -15.03 14.47 -7.00
C ASN A 133 -16.19 13.47 -7.20
N LEU A 134 -16.58 12.74 -6.16
CA LEU A 134 -17.76 11.85 -6.18
C LEU A 134 -19.05 12.64 -6.44
N LYS A 135 -19.21 13.82 -5.80
CA LYS A 135 -20.34 14.73 -6.07
C LYS A 135 -20.34 15.24 -7.52
N MET A 136 -19.17 15.59 -8.08
CA MET A 136 -19.09 16.06 -9.48
C MET A 136 -19.33 14.94 -10.50
N ALA A 137 -18.98 13.69 -10.18
CA ALA A 137 -19.21 12.54 -11.05
C ALA A 137 -20.67 12.02 -11.01
N SER A 138 -21.39 12.22 -9.91
CA SER A 138 -22.79 11.78 -9.78
C SER A 138 -23.77 12.83 -10.30
N THR A 139 -23.91 12.99 -11.61
CA THR A 139 -24.87 13.95 -12.18
C THR A 139 -26.34 13.48 -12.13
N ASN A 140 -26.61 12.20 -11.79
CA ASN A 140 -27.97 11.63 -11.77
C ASN A 140 -28.38 10.92 -10.45
N ASP A 141 -27.48 10.71 -9.47
CA ASP A 141 -27.78 9.98 -8.21
C ASP A 141 -26.88 10.43 -7.03
N GLU A 142 -27.13 11.64 -6.49
CA GLU A 142 -26.41 12.16 -5.30
C GLU A 142 -26.62 11.31 -4.04
N GLU A 143 -27.75 10.59 -3.95
CA GLU A 143 -28.07 9.78 -2.78
C GLU A 143 -27.14 8.55 -2.67
N ILE A 144 -26.76 7.96 -3.81
CA ILE A 144 -25.88 6.78 -3.86
C ILE A 144 -24.43 7.20 -3.61
N SER A 145 -23.98 8.32 -4.17
CA SER A 145 -22.61 8.83 -3.93
C SER A 145 -22.42 9.28 -2.47
N SER A 146 -23.45 9.88 -1.85
CA SER A 146 -23.41 10.22 -0.41
C SER A 146 -23.40 8.97 0.48
N LYS A 147 -24.20 7.93 0.16
CA LYS A 147 -24.20 6.66 0.90
C LYS A 147 -22.88 5.90 0.75
N PHE A 148 -22.26 5.93 -0.43
CA PHE A 148 -20.96 5.29 -0.65
C PHE A 148 -19.82 6.01 0.08
N PHE A 149 -19.90 7.34 0.21
CA PHE A 149 -18.94 8.11 0.99
C PHE A 149 -19.14 7.92 2.51
N ALA A 150 -20.39 7.89 2.99
CA ALA A 150 -20.73 7.76 4.41
C ALA A 150 -20.65 6.32 4.95
N PHE A 151 -20.85 5.29 4.12
CA PHE A 151 -20.84 3.87 4.55
C PHE A 151 -19.78 3.02 3.84
N GLY A 152 -18.92 3.65 3.05
CA GLY A 152 -17.80 3.00 2.36
C GLY A 152 -16.51 2.96 3.18
N PRO A 153 -15.39 2.58 2.56
CA PRO A 153 -14.11 2.37 3.25
C PRO A 153 -13.51 3.64 3.89
N PHE A 154 -14.02 4.83 3.54
CA PHE A 154 -13.56 6.12 4.08
C PHE A 154 -13.95 6.35 5.53
N ASP A 155 -15.12 5.86 5.94
CA ASP A 155 -15.58 5.99 7.34
C ASP A 155 -14.77 5.06 8.25
N ALA A 156 -14.44 3.85 7.76
CA ALA A 156 -13.51 2.93 8.43
C ALA A 156 -12.08 3.50 8.50
N TYR A 157 -11.62 4.18 7.44
CA TYR A 157 -10.32 4.84 7.43
C TYR A 157 -10.26 6.01 8.43
N LYS A 158 -11.28 6.88 8.47
CA LYS A 158 -11.41 7.94 9.48
C LYS A 158 -11.47 7.40 10.91
N GLN A 159 -12.21 6.31 11.13
CA GLN A 159 -12.24 5.64 12.44
C GLN A 159 -10.87 5.09 12.83
N SER A 160 -10.13 4.48 11.90
CA SER A 160 -8.77 4.00 12.15
C SER A 160 -7.80 5.14 12.48
N GLN A 161 -7.88 6.25 11.75
CA GLN A 161 -7.08 7.46 11.98
C GLN A 161 -7.36 8.07 13.36
N SER A 162 -8.64 8.21 13.71
CA SER A 162 -9.09 8.66 15.03
C SER A 162 -8.59 7.77 16.16
N LEU A 163 -8.57 6.45 15.94
CA LEU A 163 -8.10 5.49 16.94
C LEU A 163 -6.57 5.60 17.14
N TYR A 164 -5.84 5.83 16.05
CA TYR A 164 -4.41 6.10 16.07
C TYR A 164 -4.09 7.40 16.82
N MET A 165 -4.79 8.50 16.54
CA MET A 165 -4.64 9.77 17.28
C MET A 165 -4.94 9.60 18.78
N SER A 166 -6.02 8.89 19.13
CA SER A 166 -6.33 8.61 20.52
C SER A 166 -5.25 7.78 21.24
N HIS A 167 -4.61 6.82 20.57
CA HIS A 167 -3.51 6.04 21.15
C HIS A 167 -2.22 6.86 21.24
N PHE A 168 -1.97 7.72 20.25
CA PHE A 168 -0.84 8.63 20.22
C PHE A 168 -0.93 9.63 21.38
N ASP A 169 -2.09 10.24 21.60
CA ASP A 169 -2.34 11.14 22.75
C ASP A 169 -2.16 10.43 24.10
N LEU A 170 -2.58 9.18 24.20
CA LEU A 170 -2.45 8.37 25.41
C LEU A 170 -0.99 7.98 25.69
N PHE A 171 -0.18 7.81 24.64
CA PHE A 171 1.25 7.56 24.73
C PHE A 171 2.02 8.84 25.12
N VAL A 172 1.71 9.96 24.47
CA VAL A 172 2.25 11.30 24.78
C VAL A 172 1.95 11.66 26.25
N SER A 173 0.71 11.50 26.70
CA SER A 173 0.30 11.78 28.08
C SER A 173 0.84 10.80 29.13
N LYS A 174 1.27 9.59 28.76
CA LYS A 174 1.95 8.70 29.72
C LYS A 174 3.42 9.01 29.87
N ARG A 175 4.10 9.42 28.79
CA ARG A 175 5.56 9.50 28.74
C ARG A 175 6.11 10.92 28.94
N LEU A 176 5.41 11.94 28.47
CA LEU A 176 5.84 13.35 28.61
C LEU A 176 5.34 14.03 29.89
N THR A 177 4.38 13.44 30.61
CA THR A 177 3.75 14.07 31.79
C THR A 177 3.85 13.28 33.10
N ASN A 178 4.35 12.03 33.11
CA ASN A 178 4.46 11.27 34.36
C ASN A 178 5.86 10.67 34.59
N ASN A 179 6.53 11.21 35.61
CA ASN A 179 7.66 10.59 36.29
C ASN A 179 7.16 9.36 37.06
N HIS A 180 7.42 8.15 36.58
CA HIS A 180 7.22 6.93 37.38
C HIS A 180 8.54 6.38 37.94
N PRO A 181 8.57 5.96 39.22
CA PRO A 181 9.78 5.50 39.89
C PRO A 181 10.06 4.01 39.64
N ASP A 182 11.35 3.68 39.61
CA ASP A 182 11.94 2.36 39.42
C ASP A 182 11.49 1.30 40.44
N ARG A 183 11.41 0.04 39.98
CA ARG A 183 11.27 -1.15 40.83
C ARG A 183 12.56 -1.98 40.80
N THR A 184 13.38 -1.84 41.83
CA THR A 184 14.34 -2.87 42.27
C THR A 184 13.58 -4.00 42.96
N SER A 185 14.00 -5.26 42.78
CA SER A 185 13.30 -6.42 43.35
C SER A 185 13.56 -6.55 44.85
N ASP A 186 12.50 -6.70 45.65
CA ASP A 186 12.54 -6.74 47.12
C ASP A 186 13.44 -7.84 47.70
N GLN A 187 13.70 -8.91 46.96
CA GLN A 187 14.52 -10.03 47.41
C GLN A 187 16.02 -9.69 47.52
N ASP A 188 16.53 -8.85 46.61
CA ASP A 188 17.92 -8.41 46.67
C ASP A 188 18.13 -7.42 47.82
N LEU A 189 17.17 -6.51 48.03
CA LEU A 189 17.15 -5.59 49.18
C LEU A 189 17.15 -6.34 50.51
N GLN A 190 16.41 -7.44 50.62
CA GLN A 190 16.29 -8.22 51.85
C GLN A 190 17.57 -8.98 52.21
N ARG A 191 18.25 -9.56 51.22
CA ARG A 191 19.52 -10.28 51.44
C ARG A 191 20.63 -9.34 51.90
N ILE A 192 20.64 -8.16 51.33
CA ILE A 192 21.61 -7.10 51.60
C ILE A 192 21.36 -6.42 52.96
N LEU A 193 20.09 -6.20 53.34
CA LEU A 193 19.72 -5.71 54.67
C LEU A 193 20.18 -6.67 55.78
N ASN A 194 20.11 -7.99 55.54
CA ASN A 194 20.58 -8.99 56.50
C ASN A 194 22.10 -8.98 56.69
N GLU A 195 22.88 -8.73 55.62
CA GLU A 195 24.34 -8.60 55.73
C GLU A 195 24.75 -7.32 56.46
N ALA A 196 24.04 -6.21 56.24
CA ALA A 196 24.24 -4.96 56.96
C ALA A 196 23.91 -5.09 58.45
N ALA A 197 22.82 -5.78 58.80
CA ALA A 197 22.40 -6.00 60.19
C ALA A 197 23.43 -6.85 60.97
N ASN A 198 24.01 -7.89 60.35
CA ASN A 198 25.02 -8.74 60.99
C ASN A 198 26.33 -7.96 61.27
N MET A 199 26.71 -7.03 60.39
CA MET A 199 27.87 -6.17 60.62
C MET A 199 27.61 -5.09 61.69
N GLU A 200 26.38 -4.60 61.80
CA GLU A 200 25.94 -3.69 62.87
C GLU A 200 26.00 -4.37 64.24
N GLU A 201 25.56 -5.63 64.33
CA GLU A 201 25.63 -6.44 65.57
C GLU A 201 27.09 -6.63 66.04
N ARG A 202 28.00 -6.95 65.12
CA ARG A 202 29.44 -7.08 65.44
C ARG A 202 30.09 -5.77 65.87
N LEU A 203 29.66 -4.63 65.32
CA LEU A 203 30.11 -3.31 65.76
C LEU A 203 29.60 -2.99 67.17
N SER A 204 28.35 -3.34 67.48
CA SER A 204 27.78 -3.19 68.81
C SER A 204 28.56 -3.99 69.86
N ASP A 205 28.91 -5.24 69.55
CA ASP A 205 29.69 -6.10 70.46
C ASP A 205 31.10 -5.55 70.72
N ALA A 206 31.79 -5.10 69.66
CA ALA A 206 33.12 -4.51 69.79
C ALA A 206 33.09 -3.21 70.61
N LEU A 207 32.05 -2.40 70.46
CA LEU A 207 31.88 -1.14 71.18
C LEU A 207 31.55 -1.39 72.66
N CYS A 208 30.74 -2.40 72.98
CA CYS A 208 30.48 -2.84 74.34
C CYS A 208 31.74 -3.40 75.03
N ALA A 209 32.57 -4.16 74.32
CA ALA A 209 33.84 -4.66 74.82
C ALA A 209 34.83 -3.52 75.11
N TYR A 210 34.91 -2.54 74.20
CA TYR A 210 35.73 -1.34 74.39
C TYR A 210 35.28 -0.54 75.63
N ILE A 211 33.98 -0.30 75.80
CA ILE A 211 33.45 0.41 77.00
C ILE A 211 33.78 -0.35 78.28
N SER A 212 33.69 -1.68 78.26
CA SER A 212 33.98 -2.53 79.42
C SER A 212 35.46 -2.50 79.80
N SER A 213 36.35 -2.65 78.81
CA SER A 213 37.81 -2.55 79.00
C SER A 213 38.22 -1.15 79.49
N LYS A 214 37.59 -0.08 78.96
CA LYS A 214 37.80 1.29 79.43
C LYS A 214 37.40 1.48 80.89
N ALA A 215 36.26 0.92 81.29
CA ALA A 215 35.80 0.99 82.67
C ALA A 215 36.75 0.25 83.63
N GLU A 216 37.28 -0.90 83.23
CA GLU A 216 38.27 -1.66 84.00
C GLU A 216 39.60 -0.92 84.14
N LEU A 217 40.12 -0.34 83.05
CA LEU A 217 41.32 0.50 83.06
C LEU A 217 41.17 1.67 84.04
N CYS A 218 40.04 2.40 83.97
CA CYS A 218 39.78 3.50 84.89
C CYS A 218 39.69 3.04 86.35
N GLY A 219 39.18 1.83 86.60
CA GLY A 219 39.14 1.22 87.92
C GLY A 219 40.53 0.91 88.49
N GLU A 220 41.41 0.28 87.70
CA GLU A 220 42.79 -0.01 88.12
C GLU A 220 43.64 1.27 88.23
N GLN A 221 43.41 2.28 87.39
CA GLN A 221 44.01 3.61 87.55
C GLN A 221 43.63 4.26 88.90
N ALA A 222 42.34 4.18 89.28
CA ALA A 222 41.88 4.69 90.57
C ALA A 222 42.48 3.91 91.75
N LYS A 223 42.63 2.59 91.61
CA LYS A 223 43.26 1.73 92.62
C LYS A 223 44.75 2.03 92.79
N LEU A 224 45.49 2.25 91.70
CA LEU A 224 46.89 2.69 91.73
C LEU A 224 47.04 4.03 92.46
N ALA A 225 46.16 5.00 92.17
CA ALA A 225 46.14 6.28 92.87
C ALA A 225 45.85 6.11 94.38
N LEU A 226 44.99 5.17 94.76
CA LEU A 226 44.71 4.87 96.18
C LEU A 226 45.89 4.16 96.88
N VAL A 227 46.56 3.22 96.21
CA VAL A 227 47.74 2.51 96.74
C VAL A 227 48.93 3.46 96.94
N ASN A 228 49.15 4.39 96.00
CA ASN A 228 50.18 5.43 96.15
C ASN A 228 49.93 6.35 97.36
N ASN A 229 48.69 6.49 97.80
CA ASN A 229 48.30 7.32 98.95
C ASN A 229 48.30 6.57 100.31
N TYR A 230 48.47 5.23 100.33
CA TYR A 230 48.47 4.42 101.57
C TYR A 230 49.90 4.09 102.03
N THR A 231 50.37 4.74 103.12
CA THR A 231 51.77 4.74 103.58
C THR A 231 52.07 3.85 104.81
N LEU A 232 51.54 2.63 104.87
CA LEU A 232 51.82 1.70 105.99
C LEU A 232 52.24 0.32 105.46
N HIS A 233 53.56 0.05 105.55
CA HIS A 233 54.34 -1.15 105.18
C HIS A 233 55.04 -1.16 103.79
N PRO A 234 56.31 -0.70 103.70
CA PRO A 234 57.03 -0.52 102.44
C PRO A 234 57.30 -1.82 101.64
N ASN A 235 57.51 -2.96 102.29
CA ASN A 235 57.94 -4.18 101.59
C ASN A 235 56.79 -4.98 100.93
N ARG A 236 55.52 -4.68 101.22
CA ARG A 236 54.36 -5.27 100.54
C ARG A 236 53.74 -4.32 99.50
N VAL A 237 53.85 -3.01 99.74
CA VAL A 237 53.32 -1.98 98.83
C VAL A 237 54.06 -1.99 97.50
N SER A 238 55.39 -2.11 97.50
CA SER A 238 56.17 -2.10 96.25
C SER A 238 55.81 -3.25 95.29
N GLY A 239 55.50 -4.45 95.81
CA GLY A 239 55.07 -5.58 94.97
C GLY A 239 53.69 -5.37 94.37
N CYS A 240 52.71 -4.94 95.18
CA CYS A 240 51.36 -4.65 94.69
C CYS A 240 51.32 -3.47 93.72
N LEU A 241 52.18 -2.48 93.88
CA LEU A 241 52.27 -1.31 92.98
C LEU A 241 52.77 -1.74 91.60
N LEU A 242 53.78 -2.61 91.55
CA LEU A 242 54.34 -3.17 90.31
C LEU A 242 53.33 -4.08 89.60
N GLU A 243 52.56 -4.89 90.34
CA GLU A 243 51.47 -5.72 89.80
C GLU A 243 50.34 -4.85 89.20
N VAL A 244 49.94 -3.77 89.87
CA VAL A 244 48.90 -2.86 89.36
C VAL A 244 49.40 -2.05 88.16
N GLN A 245 50.67 -1.62 88.14
CA GLN A 245 51.28 -0.97 86.97
C GLN A 245 51.32 -1.90 85.76
N SER A 246 51.75 -3.15 85.94
CA SER A 246 51.75 -4.15 84.88
C SER A 246 50.34 -4.43 84.35
N ALA A 247 49.35 -4.55 85.22
CA ALA A 247 47.96 -4.73 84.81
C ALA A 247 47.43 -3.51 84.02
N LEU A 248 47.80 -2.30 84.41
CA LEU A 248 47.42 -1.06 83.73
C LEU A 248 48.04 -0.99 82.33
N GLU A 249 49.34 -1.32 82.19
CA GLU A 249 50.01 -1.39 80.89
C GLU A 249 49.34 -2.40 79.94
N ILE A 250 48.97 -3.59 80.44
CA ILE A 250 48.27 -4.61 79.65
C ILE A 250 46.88 -4.11 79.23
N LEU A 251 46.08 -3.58 80.17
CA LEU A 251 44.75 -3.06 79.87
C LEU A 251 44.79 -1.88 78.89
N GLN A 252 45.82 -1.04 78.96
CA GLN A 252 46.01 0.08 78.04
C GLN A 252 46.40 -0.40 76.63
N GLN A 253 47.18 -1.48 76.53
CA GLN A 253 47.44 -2.14 75.25
C GLN A 253 46.16 -2.77 74.67
N GLU A 254 45.34 -3.43 75.50
CA GLU A 254 44.05 -3.99 75.08
C GLU A 254 43.08 -2.91 74.58
N GLU A 255 42.97 -1.79 75.30
CA GLU A 255 42.15 -0.65 74.86
C GLU A 255 42.59 -0.13 73.48
N ASN A 256 43.90 0.06 73.29
CA ASN A 256 44.45 0.56 72.02
C ASN A 256 44.19 -0.41 70.86
N ILE A 257 44.29 -1.73 71.11
CA ILE A 257 43.97 -2.77 70.11
C ILE A 257 42.48 -2.73 69.78
N LEU A 258 41.60 -2.59 70.78
CA LEU A 258 40.15 -2.52 70.58
C LEU A 258 39.73 -1.26 69.81
N ASP A 259 40.33 -0.10 70.09
CA ASP A 259 40.07 1.14 69.34
C ASP A 259 40.49 1.02 67.86
N GLN A 260 41.66 0.43 67.58
CA GLN A 260 42.09 0.14 66.21
C GLN A 260 41.11 -0.81 65.50
N GLN A 261 40.68 -1.88 66.17
CA GLN A 261 39.70 -2.82 65.62
C GLN A 261 38.34 -2.16 65.36
N LEU A 262 37.90 -1.25 66.23
CA LEU A 262 36.67 -0.47 66.06
C LEU A 262 36.76 0.43 64.82
N GLN A 263 37.86 1.18 64.68
CA GLN A 263 38.08 2.08 63.54
C GLN A 263 38.15 1.30 62.22
N GLU A 264 38.85 0.16 62.19
CA GLU A 264 38.86 -0.72 61.03
C GLU A 264 37.48 -1.29 60.68
N ALA A 265 36.69 -1.69 61.69
CA ALA A 265 35.35 -2.22 61.48
C ALA A 265 34.40 -1.15 60.91
N ILE A 266 34.49 0.10 61.40
CA ILE A 266 33.73 1.24 60.88
C ILE A 266 34.11 1.53 59.42
N LEU A 267 35.40 1.56 59.09
CA LEU A 267 35.87 1.76 57.71
C LEU A 267 35.39 0.65 56.76
N LYS A 268 35.44 -0.61 57.21
CA LYS A 268 34.90 -1.76 56.45
C LYS A 268 33.39 -1.66 56.25
N PHE A 269 32.65 -1.19 57.26
CA PHE A 269 31.20 -0.99 57.16
C PHE A 269 30.83 0.12 56.18
N VAL A 270 31.48 1.29 56.28
CA VAL A 270 31.23 2.43 55.36
C VAL A 270 31.56 2.04 53.92
N SER A 271 32.72 1.41 53.68
CA SER A 271 33.13 0.98 52.34
C SER A 271 32.21 -0.10 51.75
N SER A 272 31.74 -1.06 52.56
CA SER A 272 30.75 -2.05 52.12
C SER A 272 29.43 -1.38 51.70
N ARG A 273 28.93 -0.42 52.49
CA ARG A 273 27.69 0.31 52.20
C ARG A 273 27.80 1.21 50.97
N THR A 274 28.94 1.88 50.76
CA THR A 274 29.15 2.72 49.57
C THR A 274 29.28 1.87 48.30
N ASN A 275 30.05 0.78 48.35
CA ASN A 275 30.18 -0.15 47.22
C ASN A 275 28.82 -0.75 46.83
N LEU A 276 27.99 -1.07 47.81
CA LEU A 276 26.64 -1.55 47.60
C LEU A 276 25.75 -0.53 46.86
N ALA A 277 25.77 0.74 47.28
CA ALA A 277 24.99 1.78 46.62
C ALA A 277 25.42 1.95 45.15
N VAL A 278 26.73 1.90 44.89
CA VAL A 278 27.30 1.97 43.54
C VAL A 278 26.89 0.75 42.69
N GLU A 279 27.02 -0.46 43.23
CA GLU A 279 26.67 -1.69 42.49
C GLU A 279 25.17 -1.76 42.18
N THR A 280 24.32 -1.37 43.13
CA THR A 280 22.87 -1.37 42.94
C THR A 280 22.46 -0.35 41.88
N ALA A 281 23.04 0.86 41.90
CA ALA A 281 22.80 1.88 40.87
C ALA A 281 23.29 1.41 39.49
N ALA A 282 24.47 0.79 39.42
CA ALA A 282 25.03 0.26 38.18
C ALA A 282 24.18 -0.88 37.59
N ARG A 283 23.70 -1.81 38.44
CA ARG A 283 22.81 -2.90 38.02
C ARG A 283 21.44 -2.37 37.53
N SER A 284 20.85 -1.40 38.22
CA SER A 284 19.61 -0.75 37.79
C SER A 284 19.78 -0.09 36.41
N ALA A 285 20.83 0.73 36.26
CA ALA A 285 21.13 1.40 35.00
C ALA A 285 21.38 0.41 33.85
N LEU A 286 22.05 -0.72 34.11
CA LEU A 286 22.24 -1.78 33.11
C LEU A 286 20.92 -2.45 32.73
N SER A 287 20.04 -2.72 33.69
CA SER A 287 18.73 -3.31 33.42
C SER A 287 17.86 -2.41 32.54
N ILE A 288 17.81 -1.11 32.86
CA ILE A 288 17.10 -0.11 32.05
C ILE A 288 17.67 -0.05 30.63
N ARG A 289 19.00 -0.02 30.48
CA ARG A 289 19.64 -0.02 29.16
C ARG A 289 19.31 -1.28 28.34
N LYS A 290 19.26 -2.45 28.97
CA LYS A 290 18.87 -3.71 28.29
C LYS A 290 17.42 -3.68 27.83
N GLN A 291 16.52 -3.13 28.64
CA GLN A 291 15.12 -2.95 28.25
C GLN A 291 15.00 -2.00 27.06
N VAL A 292 15.66 -0.84 27.12
CA VAL A 292 15.67 0.14 26.02
C VAL A 292 16.21 -0.46 24.73
N LEU A 293 17.28 -1.25 24.80
CA LEU A 293 17.83 -1.96 23.64
C LEU A 293 16.79 -2.91 23.02
N SER A 294 16.13 -3.73 23.85
CA SER A 294 15.09 -4.65 23.40
C SER A 294 13.91 -3.91 22.74
N ASP A 295 13.49 -2.78 23.31
CA ASP A 295 12.38 -1.98 22.78
C ASP A 295 12.77 -1.32 21.44
N LEU A 296 14.02 -0.86 21.31
CA LEU A 296 14.56 -0.31 20.06
C LEU A 296 14.69 -1.37 18.96
N GLU A 297 15.12 -2.59 19.30
CA GLU A 297 15.17 -3.72 18.36
C GLU A 297 13.77 -4.07 17.83
N PHE A 298 12.78 -4.11 18.71
CA PHE A 298 11.38 -4.33 18.33
C PHE A 298 10.81 -3.22 17.43
N LEU A 299 11.10 -1.95 17.75
CA LEU A 299 10.69 -0.80 16.94
C LEU A 299 11.37 -0.83 15.55
N LEU A 300 12.64 -1.21 15.49
CA LEU A 300 13.35 -1.38 14.21
C LEU A 300 12.71 -2.47 13.36
N GLU A 301 12.37 -3.62 13.93
CA GLU A 301 11.72 -4.70 13.20
C GLU A 301 10.32 -4.26 12.69
N SER A 302 9.54 -3.64 13.56
CA SER A 302 8.18 -3.17 13.22
C SER A 302 8.20 -2.10 12.12
N SER A 303 9.16 -1.16 12.17
CA SER A 303 9.32 -0.13 11.14
C SER A 303 9.79 -0.71 9.80
N GLN A 304 10.66 -1.73 9.82
CA GLN A 304 11.05 -2.45 8.59
C GLN A 304 9.86 -3.20 7.98
N GLN A 305 9.03 -3.84 8.79
CA GLN A 305 7.80 -4.49 8.32
C GLN A 305 6.82 -3.48 7.73
N ALA A 306 6.57 -2.35 8.40
CA ALA A 306 5.72 -1.27 7.90
C ALA A 306 6.22 -0.72 6.55
N LEU A 307 7.52 -0.45 6.41
CA LEU A 307 8.13 0.01 5.16
C LEU A 307 8.02 -1.03 4.03
N CYS A 308 8.04 -2.32 4.35
CA CYS A 308 7.84 -3.39 3.38
C CYS A 308 6.38 -3.40 2.88
N VAL A 309 5.41 -3.23 3.79
CA VAL A 309 3.99 -3.10 3.44
C VAL A 309 3.75 -1.86 2.59
N ASP A 310 4.32 -0.71 2.95
CA ASP A 310 4.19 0.52 2.17
C ASP A 310 4.72 0.36 0.74
N LYS A 311 5.87 -0.31 0.56
CA LYS A 311 6.40 -0.61 -0.77
C LYS A 311 5.44 -1.49 -1.59
N LEU A 312 4.82 -2.50 -0.96
CA LEU A 312 3.84 -3.36 -1.62
C LEU A 312 2.59 -2.56 -2.00
N VAL A 313 2.04 -1.78 -1.08
CA VAL A 313 0.86 -0.93 -1.31
C VAL A 313 1.12 0.09 -2.40
N TYR A 314 2.27 0.77 -2.38
CA TYR A 314 2.68 1.70 -3.43
C TYR A 314 2.79 1.01 -4.79
N SER A 315 3.40 -0.18 -4.86
CA SER A 315 3.52 -0.93 -6.10
C SER A 315 2.16 -1.39 -6.66
N ALA A 316 1.24 -1.80 -5.78
CA ALA A 316 -0.11 -2.19 -6.14
C ALA A 316 -0.93 -0.97 -6.65
N LEU A 317 -0.90 0.15 -5.92
CA LEU A 317 -1.53 1.40 -6.34
C LEU A 317 -1.00 1.89 -7.68
N ARG A 318 0.31 1.80 -7.90
CA ARG A 318 0.92 2.17 -9.18
C ARG A 318 0.44 1.27 -10.32
N ALA A 319 0.32 -0.04 -10.09
CA ALA A 319 -0.21 -0.96 -11.09
C ALA A 319 -1.68 -0.65 -11.43
N GLU A 320 -2.51 -0.42 -10.41
CA GLU A 320 -3.92 -0.03 -10.59
C GLU A 320 -4.05 1.29 -11.37
N LEU A 321 -3.22 2.29 -11.06
CA LEU A 321 -3.20 3.56 -11.81
C LEU A 321 -2.82 3.35 -13.29
N CYS A 322 -1.83 2.52 -13.57
CA CYS A 322 -1.48 2.17 -14.96
C CYS A 322 -2.63 1.46 -15.67
N SER A 323 -3.35 0.54 -15.01
CA SER A 323 -4.53 -0.11 -15.59
C SER A 323 -5.68 0.86 -15.86
N VAL A 324 -5.90 1.84 -14.98
CA VAL A 324 -6.88 2.92 -15.23
C VAL A 324 -6.46 3.79 -16.42
N GLU A 325 -5.17 4.12 -16.54
CA GLU A 325 -4.64 4.86 -17.68
C GLU A 325 -4.84 4.10 -19.00
N GLU A 326 -4.56 2.79 -19.02
CA GLU A 326 -4.82 1.92 -20.18
C GLU A 326 -6.31 1.88 -20.54
N LEU A 327 -7.20 1.78 -19.55
CA LEU A 327 -8.65 1.81 -19.75
C LEU A 327 -9.12 3.15 -20.33
N LEU A 328 -8.58 4.27 -19.84
CA LEU A 328 -8.88 5.60 -20.37
C LEU A 328 -8.37 5.76 -21.81
N HIS A 329 -7.18 5.27 -22.12
CA HIS A 329 -6.66 5.23 -23.49
C HIS A 329 -7.53 4.38 -24.40
N PHE A 330 -7.97 3.20 -23.95
CA PHE A 330 -8.90 2.34 -24.69
C PHE A 330 -10.24 3.04 -24.93
N ALA A 331 -10.84 3.66 -23.90
CA ALA A 331 -12.09 4.39 -24.02
C ALA A 331 -11.96 5.58 -25.00
N SER A 332 -10.84 6.30 -24.98
CA SER A 332 -10.53 7.36 -25.93
C SER A 332 -10.41 6.85 -27.38
N HIS A 333 -9.72 5.72 -27.58
CA HIS A 333 -9.65 5.07 -28.89
C HIS A 333 -11.02 4.63 -29.38
N MET A 334 -11.82 3.98 -28.53
CA MET A 334 -13.20 3.57 -28.86
C MET A 334 -14.08 4.76 -29.23
N ARG A 335 -13.97 5.88 -28.51
CA ARG A 335 -14.67 7.12 -28.85
C ARG A 335 -14.26 7.64 -30.22
N THR A 336 -12.96 7.63 -30.52
CA THR A 336 -12.43 8.09 -31.81
C THR A 336 -12.91 7.21 -32.95
N TYR A 337 -12.89 5.87 -32.78
CA TYR A 337 -13.47 4.92 -33.73
C TYR A 337 -14.96 5.16 -33.96
N LEU A 338 -15.75 5.31 -32.88
CA LEU A 338 -17.19 5.58 -33.00
C LEU A 338 -17.49 6.91 -33.69
N VAL A 339 -16.71 7.96 -33.43
CA VAL A 339 -16.87 9.25 -34.11
C VAL A 339 -16.53 9.14 -35.59
N ASN A 340 -15.42 8.46 -35.94
CA ASN A 340 -15.01 8.26 -37.32
C ASN A 340 -16.00 7.38 -38.10
N ASP A 341 -16.51 6.32 -37.49
CA ASP A 341 -17.48 5.42 -38.12
C ASP A 341 -18.91 5.97 -38.11
N SER A 342 -19.23 6.95 -37.25
CA SER A 342 -20.56 7.57 -37.20
C SER A 342 -20.97 8.17 -38.56
N GLU A 343 -20.04 8.83 -39.27
CA GLU A 343 -20.31 9.38 -40.59
C GLU A 343 -20.52 8.27 -41.63
N ALA A 344 -19.71 7.22 -41.62
CA ALA A 344 -19.84 6.09 -42.53
C ALA A 344 -21.12 5.27 -42.27
N ILE A 345 -21.48 5.06 -41.00
CA ILE A 345 -22.73 4.41 -40.58
C ILE A 345 -23.93 5.27 -40.99
N SER A 346 -23.88 6.57 -40.74
CA SER A 346 -24.96 7.50 -41.15
C SER A 346 -25.13 7.52 -42.66
N SER A 347 -24.03 7.62 -43.42
CA SER A 347 -24.03 7.55 -44.89
C SER A 347 -24.60 6.22 -45.40
N ARG A 348 -24.26 5.10 -44.73
CA ARG A 348 -24.78 3.79 -45.09
C ARG A 348 -26.27 3.65 -44.77
N ILE A 349 -26.73 4.19 -43.64
CA ILE A 349 -28.16 4.24 -43.29
C ILE A 349 -28.92 5.08 -44.31
N GLU A 350 -28.42 6.27 -44.68
CA GLU A 350 -29.00 7.12 -45.71
C GLU A 350 -29.09 6.41 -47.06
N SER A 351 -28.00 5.76 -47.49
CA SER A 351 -27.98 4.96 -48.73
C SER A 351 -28.99 3.81 -48.68
N MET A 352 -29.10 3.10 -47.55
CA MET A 352 -30.05 2.01 -47.39
C MET A 352 -31.50 2.51 -47.42
N ASN A 353 -31.79 3.63 -46.75
CA ASN A 353 -33.09 4.29 -46.79
C ASN A 353 -33.44 4.74 -48.21
N GLU A 354 -32.47 5.27 -48.96
CA GLU A 354 -32.66 5.64 -50.36
C GLU A 354 -32.98 4.41 -51.21
N ILE A 355 -32.25 3.31 -51.08
CA ILE A 355 -32.54 2.03 -51.75
C ILE A 355 -33.96 1.54 -51.40
N CYS A 356 -34.33 1.55 -50.12
CA CYS A 356 -35.65 1.13 -49.67
C CYS A 356 -36.77 2.03 -50.25
N SER A 357 -36.57 3.34 -50.29
CA SER A 357 -37.54 4.27 -50.90
C SER A 357 -37.67 4.07 -52.42
N GLN A 358 -36.56 3.84 -53.13
CA GLN A 358 -36.56 3.51 -54.55
C GLN A 358 -37.26 2.18 -54.82
N GLN A 359 -37.05 1.18 -53.95
CA GLN A 359 -37.73 -0.10 -54.04
C GLN A 359 -39.23 0.03 -53.80
N LEU A 360 -39.65 0.82 -52.79
CA LEU A 360 -41.06 1.09 -52.52
C LEU A 360 -41.74 1.78 -53.73
N LEU A 361 -41.09 2.79 -54.32
CA LEU A 361 -41.58 3.46 -55.53
C LEU A 361 -41.69 2.51 -56.73
N LYS A 362 -40.72 1.61 -56.91
CA LYS A 362 -40.78 0.58 -57.96
C LYS A 362 -41.88 -0.44 -57.69
N GLN A 363 -42.10 -0.85 -56.44
CA GLN A 363 -43.20 -1.74 -56.05
C GLN A 363 -44.57 -1.08 -56.29
N GLN A 364 -44.73 0.20 -55.97
CA GLN A 364 -45.95 0.96 -56.28
C GLN A 364 -46.21 1.03 -57.79
N ARG A 365 -45.16 1.25 -58.61
CA ARG A 365 -45.27 1.20 -60.08
C ARG A 365 -45.61 -0.20 -60.62
N LEU A 366 -45.19 -1.26 -59.95
CA LEU A 366 -45.50 -2.65 -60.31
C LEU A 366 -46.92 -3.06 -59.91
N GLN A 367 -47.50 -2.48 -58.85
CA GLN A 367 -48.91 -2.69 -58.48
C GLN A 367 -49.87 -2.16 -59.55
N THR A 368 -49.48 -1.15 -60.33
CA THR A 368 -50.18 -0.74 -61.56
C THR A 368 -49.71 -1.58 -62.75
N ASN A 369 -50.10 -2.86 -62.79
CA ASN A 369 -49.67 -3.79 -63.83
C ASN A 369 -50.41 -3.53 -65.17
N MET A 370 -49.95 -2.52 -65.91
CA MET A 370 -50.51 -2.11 -67.22
C MET A 370 -50.56 -3.26 -68.24
N LEU A 371 -49.65 -4.23 -68.12
CA LEU A 371 -49.58 -5.45 -68.94
C LEU A 371 -50.78 -6.38 -68.66
N GLN A 372 -51.17 -6.49 -67.38
CA GLN A 372 -52.36 -7.20 -66.95
C GLN A 372 -53.62 -6.50 -67.47
N GLN A 373 -53.68 -5.16 -67.42
CA GLN A 373 -54.78 -4.40 -68.02
C GLN A 373 -54.86 -4.59 -69.55
N THR A 374 -53.72 -4.66 -70.26
CA THR A 374 -53.72 -4.91 -71.71
C THR A 374 -54.25 -6.32 -72.02
N LEU A 375 -53.84 -7.33 -71.24
CA LEU A 375 -54.32 -8.71 -71.37
C LEU A 375 -55.82 -8.83 -71.08
N CYS A 376 -56.30 -8.20 -70.01
CA CYS A 376 -57.72 -8.10 -69.67
C CYS A 376 -58.53 -7.49 -70.84
N THR A 377 -58.04 -6.39 -71.45
CA THR A 377 -58.72 -5.79 -72.60
C THR A 377 -58.67 -6.64 -73.87
N MET A 378 -57.57 -7.36 -74.14
CA MET A 378 -57.49 -8.26 -75.30
C MET A 378 -58.38 -9.50 -75.16
N LEU A 379 -58.57 -9.98 -73.93
CA LEU A 379 -59.43 -11.13 -73.62
C LEU A 379 -60.89 -10.73 -73.32
N CYS A 380 -61.22 -9.43 -73.42
CA CYS A 380 -62.55 -8.86 -73.13
C CYS A 380 -63.07 -9.23 -71.72
N THR A 381 -62.21 -9.12 -70.71
CA THR A 381 -62.51 -9.44 -69.31
C THR A 381 -62.14 -8.27 -68.41
N ASP A 382 -63.03 -7.89 -67.49
CA ASP A 382 -62.79 -6.75 -66.56
C ASP A 382 -62.13 -7.18 -65.24
N ASN A 383 -61.88 -8.48 -65.04
CA ASN A 383 -61.39 -9.02 -63.77
C ASN A 383 -59.87 -9.17 -63.75
N ASN A 384 -59.25 -8.60 -62.71
CA ASN A 384 -57.80 -8.61 -62.45
C ASN A 384 -57.31 -9.91 -61.78
N ASP A 385 -58.06 -11.01 -61.86
CA ASP A 385 -57.67 -12.28 -61.27
C ASP A 385 -56.97 -13.18 -62.30
N TYR A 386 -55.72 -13.56 -62.02
CA TYR A 386 -54.87 -14.35 -62.91
C TYR A 386 -55.48 -15.72 -63.23
N VAL A 387 -56.21 -16.32 -62.30
CA VAL A 387 -56.86 -17.62 -62.48
C VAL A 387 -57.98 -17.52 -63.52
N GLN A 388 -58.70 -16.41 -63.51
CA GLN A 388 -59.82 -16.18 -64.43
C GLN A 388 -59.34 -15.85 -65.85
N LEU A 389 -58.23 -15.12 -65.98
CA LEU A 389 -57.57 -14.85 -67.27
C LEU A 389 -57.10 -16.15 -67.96
N LEU A 390 -56.49 -17.06 -67.21
CA LEU A 390 -56.06 -18.36 -67.74
C LEU A 390 -57.25 -19.22 -68.21
N ARG A 391 -58.36 -19.19 -67.47
CA ARG A 391 -59.59 -19.89 -67.86
C ARG A 391 -60.14 -19.36 -69.18
N VAL A 392 -60.31 -18.04 -69.30
CA VAL A 392 -60.84 -17.41 -70.52
C VAL A 392 -59.92 -17.66 -71.73
N HIS A 393 -58.60 -17.65 -71.53
CA HIS A 393 -57.66 -18.00 -72.59
C HIS A 393 -57.80 -19.47 -73.06
N ASN A 394 -57.96 -20.41 -72.13
CA ASN A 394 -58.15 -21.82 -72.46
C ASN A 394 -59.50 -22.06 -73.15
N ASP A 395 -60.57 -21.40 -72.70
CA ASP A 395 -61.90 -21.45 -73.30
C ASP A 395 -61.88 -20.90 -74.73
N LEU A 396 -61.16 -19.79 -74.96
CA LEU A 396 -60.94 -19.23 -76.31
C LEU A 396 -60.16 -20.20 -77.19
N ARG A 397 -59.10 -20.83 -76.66
CA ARG A 397 -58.29 -21.81 -77.40
C ARG A 397 -59.11 -23.03 -77.81
N GLN A 398 -59.97 -23.54 -76.92
CA GLN A 398 -60.91 -24.62 -77.24
C GLN A 398 -61.93 -24.18 -78.30
N SER A 399 -62.46 -22.96 -78.18
CA SER A 399 -63.42 -22.41 -79.14
C SER A 399 -62.80 -22.28 -80.54
N ILE A 400 -61.55 -21.80 -80.64
CA ILE A 400 -60.81 -21.73 -81.90
C ILE A 400 -60.62 -23.13 -82.48
N GLN A 401 -60.22 -24.10 -81.66
CA GLN A 401 -60.00 -25.48 -82.09
C GLN A 401 -61.29 -26.12 -82.63
N ALA A 402 -62.40 -25.95 -81.91
CA ALA A 402 -63.72 -26.40 -82.34
C ALA A 402 -64.16 -25.73 -83.65
N LEU A 403 -63.90 -24.42 -83.81
CA LEU A 403 -64.21 -23.72 -85.06
C LEU A 403 -63.36 -24.24 -86.23
N THR A 404 -62.07 -24.51 -86.00
CA THR A 404 -61.20 -25.07 -87.05
C THR A 404 -61.64 -26.46 -87.47
N GLU A 405 -62.09 -27.29 -86.52
CA GLU A 405 -62.65 -28.62 -86.79
C GLU A 405 -63.97 -28.52 -87.58
N GLN A 406 -64.89 -27.63 -87.18
CA GLN A 406 -66.13 -27.37 -87.91
C GLN A 406 -65.89 -26.85 -89.33
N VAL A 407 -64.91 -25.96 -89.53
CA VAL A 407 -64.54 -25.47 -90.85
C VAL A 407 -63.97 -26.60 -91.69
N ALA A 408 -63.05 -27.41 -91.14
CA ALA A 408 -62.48 -28.55 -91.83
C ALA A 408 -63.53 -29.60 -92.22
N GLU A 409 -64.47 -29.91 -91.31
CA GLU A 409 -65.59 -30.80 -91.57
C GLU A 409 -66.54 -30.21 -92.63
N GLY A 410 -66.82 -28.91 -92.57
CA GLY A 410 -67.58 -28.18 -93.57
C GLY A 410 -66.95 -28.23 -94.96
N PHE A 411 -65.62 -28.13 -95.06
CA PHE A 411 -64.89 -28.32 -96.32
C PHE A 411 -64.98 -29.77 -96.81
N LYS A 412 -64.76 -30.75 -95.92
CA LYS A 412 -64.86 -32.17 -96.26
C LYS A 412 -66.26 -32.55 -96.77
N ASN A 413 -67.31 -32.03 -96.15
CA ASN A 413 -68.69 -32.25 -96.60
C ASN A 413 -68.95 -31.62 -97.97
N LYS A 414 -68.38 -30.44 -98.25
CA LYS A 414 -68.43 -29.82 -99.59
C LYS A 414 -67.67 -30.63 -100.64
N GLU A 415 -66.50 -31.17 -100.31
CA GLU A 415 -65.74 -32.05 -101.21
C GLU A 415 -66.52 -33.32 -101.54
N ILE A 416 -67.16 -33.94 -100.54
CA ILE A 416 -68.05 -35.11 -100.75
C ILE A 416 -69.22 -34.74 -101.66
N ALA A 417 -69.85 -33.58 -101.44
CA ALA A 417 -70.95 -33.11 -102.29
C ALA A 417 -70.51 -32.86 -103.74
N ILE A 418 -69.31 -32.27 -103.95
CA ILE A 418 -68.73 -32.07 -105.29
C ILE A 418 -68.42 -33.42 -105.95
N ALA A 419 -67.85 -34.37 -105.21
CA ALA A 419 -67.56 -35.71 -105.71
C ALA A 419 -68.85 -36.46 -106.13
N ALA A 420 -69.95 -36.29 -105.39
CA ALA A 420 -71.26 -36.85 -105.72
C ALA A 420 -71.95 -36.14 -106.91
N TYR A 421 -71.68 -34.84 -107.10
CA TYR A 421 -72.24 -34.04 -108.20
C TYR A 421 -71.68 -34.42 -109.58
N SER A 422 -70.41 -34.85 -109.64
CA SER A 422 -69.75 -35.27 -110.89
C SER A 422 -70.47 -36.45 -111.60
N PRO A 423 -70.78 -37.58 -110.92
CA PRO A 423 -71.54 -38.67 -111.53
C PRO A 423 -73.03 -38.36 -111.72
N SER A 424 -73.65 -37.53 -110.87
CA SER A 424 -75.08 -37.19 -111.02
C SER A 424 -75.36 -36.33 -112.26
N THR A 425 -74.37 -35.59 -112.75
CA THR A 425 -74.48 -34.71 -113.93
C THR A 425 -73.97 -35.35 -115.22
N LEU A 426 -73.45 -36.58 -115.16
CA LEU A 426 -72.97 -37.33 -116.32
C LEU A 426 -74.02 -37.46 -117.45
N PRO A 427 -75.29 -37.82 -117.18
CA PRO A 427 -76.30 -38.00 -118.23
C PRO A 427 -76.63 -36.70 -118.98
N ILE A 428 -76.61 -35.57 -118.28
CA ILE A 428 -76.86 -34.24 -118.87
C ILE A 428 -75.65 -33.79 -119.69
N ARG A 429 -74.43 -34.06 -119.20
CA ARG A 429 -73.19 -33.77 -119.94
C ARG A 429 -73.08 -34.58 -121.23
N GLU A 430 -73.41 -35.86 -121.21
CA GLU A 430 -73.47 -36.74 -122.38
C GLU A 430 -74.59 -36.33 -123.36
N TYR A 431 -75.69 -35.77 -122.86
CA TYR A 431 -76.77 -35.25 -123.70
C TYR A 431 -76.39 -33.94 -124.41
N LEU A 432 -75.69 -33.02 -123.71
CA LEU A 432 -75.28 -31.72 -124.24
C LEU A 432 -74.03 -31.79 -125.13
N HIS A 433 -73.10 -32.70 -124.82
CA HIS A 433 -71.82 -32.86 -125.51
C HIS A 433 -71.72 -34.25 -126.13
N ASP A 434 -71.61 -34.31 -127.46
CA ASP A 434 -71.38 -35.56 -128.18
C ASP A 434 -69.88 -35.94 -128.17
N GLY A 435 -69.60 -37.23 -128.28
CA GLY A 435 -68.30 -37.88 -128.00
C GLY A 435 -67.02 -37.13 -128.43
N SER A 436 -65.98 -37.34 -127.61
CA SER A 436 -64.54 -36.97 -127.68
C SER A 436 -64.12 -35.55 -128.12
N SER A 437 -64.96 -34.78 -128.81
CA SER A 437 -64.64 -33.46 -129.36
C SER A 437 -65.08 -32.29 -128.49
N ARG A 438 -65.79 -32.54 -127.37
CA ARG A 438 -66.36 -31.51 -126.47
C ARG A 438 -67.19 -30.43 -127.21
N GLN A 439 -67.68 -30.70 -128.41
CA GLN A 439 -68.52 -29.75 -129.15
C GLN A 439 -70.01 -30.00 -128.87
N VAL A 440 -70.75 -28.90 -128.65
CA VAL A 440 -72.18 -28.93 -128.28
C VAL A 440 -73.04 -29.38 -129.47
N ARG A 441 -74.02 -30.28 -129.26
CA ARG A 441 -74.98 -30.69 -130.30
C ARG A 441 -75.83 -29.51 -130.77
N ARG A 442 -75.51 -28.93 -131.94
CA ARG A 442 -76.17 -27.73 -132.52
C ARG A 442 -77.53 -27.95 -133.20
N ARG A 443 -78.22 -29.09 -133.01
CA ARG A 443 -79.44 -29.43 -133.78
C ARG A 443 -80.77 -29.30 -133.02
N SER A 444 -80.77 -28.78 -131.79
CA SER A 444 -82.00 -28.57 -130.99
C SER A 444 -82.03 -27.17 -130.36
N ALA A 445 -83.08 -26.38 -130.65
CA ALA A 445 -83.28 -25.04 -130.08
C ALA A 445 -83.38 -25.08 -128.54
N ALA A 446 -84.00 -26.12 -127.98
CA ALA A 446 -84.09 -26.32 -126.54
C ALA A 446 -82.70 -26.58 -125.91
N GLY A 447 -81.83 -27.35 -126.58
CA GLY A 447 -80.46 -27.61 -126.10
C GLY A 447 -79.57 -26.36 -126.09
N ALA A 448 -79.71 -25.49 -127.11
CA ALA A 448 -78.99 -24.21 -127.17
C ALA A 448 -79.47 -23.22 -126.09
N GLN A 449 -80.78 -23.15 -125.84
CA GLN A 449 -81.34 -22.34 -124.74
C GLN A 449 -80.88 -22.85 -123.37
N LEU A 450 -80.86 -24.17 -123.16
CA LEU A 450 -80.41 -24.77 -121.91
C LEU A 450 -78.92 -24.50 -121.69
N LEU A 451 -78.10 -24.55 -122.75
CA LEU A 451 -76.68 -24.20 -122.68
C LEU A 451 -76.48 -22.72 -122.34
N HIS A 452 -77.21 -21.80 -122.98
CA HIS A 452 -77.14 -20.36 -122.68
C HIS A 452 -77.53 -20.10 -121.21
N HIS A 453 -78.63 -20.68 -120.75
CA HIS A 453 -79.07 -20.53 -119.36
C HIS A 453 -78.06 -21.10 -118.35
N LEU A 454 -77.43 -22.24 -118.67
CA LEU A 454 -76.37 -22.83 -117.86
C LEU A 454 -75.12 -21.94 -117.85
N THR A 455 -74.81 -21.29 -118.97
CA THR A 455 -73.69 -20.33 -119.07
C THR A 455 -73.96 -19.09 -118.21
N ASP A 456 -75.18 -18.55 -118.24
CA ASP A 456 -75.58 -17.41 -117.39
C ASP A 456 -75.55 -17.78 -115.90
N LEU A 457 -76.02 -18.98 -115.54
CA LEU A 457 -75.96 -19.49 -114.17
C LEU A 457 -74.51 -19.73 -113.71
N MET A 458 -73.65 -20.24 -114.58
CA MET A 458 -72.22 -20.38 -114.29
C MET A 458 -71.56 -19.02 -114.07
N ALA A 459 -71.83 -18.02 -114.93
CA ALA A 459 -71.34 -16.67 -114.74
C ALA A 459 -71.84 -16.04 -113.43
N ALA A 460 -73.12 -16.23 -113.07
CA ALA A 460 -73.66 -15.75 -111.81
C ALA A 460 -73.04 -16.44 -110.58
N VAL A 461 -72.62 -17.70 -110.69
CA VAL A 461 -71.87 -18.41 -109.65
C VAL A 461 -70.44 -17.90 -109.58
N ASP A 462 -69.77 -17.70 -110.71
CA ASP A 462 -68.42 -17.13 -110.78
C ASP A 462 -68.38 -15.73 -110.17
N ASP A 463 -69.38 -14.88 -110.43
CA ASP A 463 -69.52 -13.57 -109.79
C ASP A 463 -69.68 -13.68 -108.27
N LYS A 464 -70.45 -14.66 -107.78
CA LYS A 464 -70.57 -14.94 -106.34
C LYS A 464 -69.27 -15.44 -105.72
N VAL A 465 -68.52 -16.28 -106.44
CA VAL A 465 -67.19 -16.77 -106.01
C VAL A 465 -66.17 -15.63 -106.00
N LEU A 466 -66.19 -14.75 -107.00
CA LEU A 466 -65.36 -13.55 -107.08
C LEU A 466 -65.71 -12.55 -105.96
N ALA A 467 -66.99 -12.35 -105.67
CA ALA A 467 -67.42 -11.50 -104.55
C ALA A 467 -67.00 -12.09 -103.19
N ALA A 468 -67.15 -13.40 -103.00
CA ALA A 468 -66.72 -14.08 -101.77
C ALA A 468 -65.19 -14.07 -101.59
N SER A 469 -64.44 -14.36 -102.66
CA SER A 469 -62.97 -14.29 -102.64
C SER A 469 -62.46 -12.86 -102.48
N GLY A 470 -63.16 -11.86 -103.04
CA GLY A 470 -62.90 -10.44 -102.83
C GLY A 470 -63.01 -10.02 -101.36
N ARG A 471 -64.00 -10.55 -100.63
CA ARG A 471 -64.12 -10.35 -99.17
C ARG A 471 -62.96 -10.97 -98.40
N PHE A 472 -62.48 -12.16 -98.77
CA PHE A 472 -61.30 -12.77 -98.15
C PHE A 472 -59.99 -12.06 -98.51
N ALA A 473 -59.88 -11.51 -99.72
CA ALA A 473 -58.72 -10.74 -100.17
C ALA A 473 -58.63 -9.36 -99.50
N ALA A 474 -59.77 -8.72 -99.18
CA ALA A 474 -59.81 -7.46 -98.43
C ALA A 474 -59.23 -7.62 -97.02
N VAL A 475 -59.56 -8.70 -96.31
CA VAL A 475 -59.02 -9.01 -94.97
C VAL A 475 -57.51 -9.27 -94.97
N LYS A 476 -56.94 -9.76 -96.07
CA LYS A 476 -55.48 -9.95 -96.22
C LYS A 476 -54.73 -8.71 -96.71
N LYS A 477 -55.41 -7.73 -97.33
CA LYS A 477 -54.78 -6.53 -97.90
C LYS A 477 -54.70 -5.35 -96.95
N GLU A 478 -55.53 -5.31 -95.90
CA GLU A 478 -55.43 -4.28 -94.88
C GLU A 478 -54.31 -4.63 -93.88
N ASP A 479 -53.12 -4.11 -94.19
CA ASP A 479 -51.96 -3.95 -93.32
C ASP A 479 -51.10 -5.22 -93.06
N LYS A 480 -50.28 -5.56 -94.07
CA LYS A 480 -49.25 -6.62 -94.04
C LYS A 480 -48.24 -6.50 -92.88
N TYR A 481 -48.16 -5.34 -92.23
CA TYR A 481 -47.28 -5.06 -91.09
C TYR A 481 -48.02 -4.77 -89.77
N SER A 482 -49.33 -5.05 -89.69
CA SER A 482 -50.16 -4.82 -88.51
C SER A 482 -49.54 -5.40 -87.24
N LEU A 483 -49.06 -6.65 -87.28
CA LEU A 483 -48.42 -7.30 -86.13
C LEU A 483 -47.14 -6.58 -85.68
N ARG A 484 -46.32 -6.11 -86.63
CA ARG A 484 -45.07 -5.39 -86.33
C ARG A 484 -45.36 -4.02 -85.72
N LYS A 485 -46.33 -3.28 -86.28
CA LYS A 485 -46.78 -2.00 -85.71
C LYS A 485 -47.36 -2.18 -84.31
N PHE A 486 -48.10 -3.26 -84.08
CA PHE A 486 -48.63 -3.63 -82.77
C PHE A 486 -47.52 -3.87 -81.75
N TRP A 487 -46.50 -4.67 -82.09
CA TRP A 487 -45.33 -4.87 -81.23
C TRP A 487 -44.54 -3.59 -81.00
N GLN A 488 -44.44 -2.73 -82.01
CA GLN A 488 -43.74 -1.45 -81.91
C GLN A 488 -44.49 -0.47 -81.00
N TRP A 489 -45.82 -0.42 -81.05
CA TRP A 489 -46.64 0.37 -80.12
C TRP A 489 -46.58 -0.19 -78.69
N PHE A 490 -46.58 -1.51 -78.52
CA PHE A 490 -46.39 -2.13 -77.20
C PHE A 490 -45.06 -1.74 -76.54
N LEU A 491 -43.98 -1.65 -77.32
CA LEU A 491 -42.66 -1.32 -76.79
C LEU A 491 -42.39 0.17 -76.63
N VAL A 492 -42.98 1.02 -77.49
CA VAL A 492 -42.59 2.45 -77.62
C VAL A 492 -43.71 3.43 -77.27
N ASP A 493 -44.99 3.07 -77.44
CA ASP A 493 -46.12 3.99 -77.25
C ASP A 493 -47.40 3.24 -76.82
N GLN A 494 -47.44 2.87 -75.54
CA GLN A 494 -48.47 1.99 -74.96
C GLN A 494 -49.86 2.65 -74.87
N ALA A 495 -49.93 3.99 -74.80
CA ALA A 495 -51.19 4.72 -74.82
C ALA A 495 -51.88 4.61 -76.19
N ARG A 496 -51.08 4.71 -77.26
CA ARG A 496 -51.55 4.51 -78.63
C ARG A 496 -52.00 3.07 -78.88
N LEU A 497 -51.29 2.09 -78.32
CA LEU A 497 -51.70 0.68 -78.38
C LEU A 497 -53.10 0.47 -77.75
N LEU A 498 -53.29 0.91 -76.51
CA LEU A 498 -54.57 0.76 -75.80
C LEU A 498 -55.72 1.50 -76.52
N ALA A 499 -55.46 2.69 -77.07
CA ALA A 499 -56.45 3.43 -77.86
C ALA A 499 -56.85 2.68 -79.14
N THR A 500 -55.88 2.11 -79.86
CA THR A 500 -56.16 1.32 -81.07
C THR A 500 -56.90 0.01 -80.75
N LEU A 501 -56.55 -0.67 -79.64
CA LEU A 501 -57.25 -1.86 -79.17
C LEU A 501 -58.71 -1.57 -78.79
N ARG A 502 -58.98 -0.48 -78.07
CA ARG A 502 -60.35 -0.04 -77.76
C ARG A 502 -61.15 0.33 -79.01
N ALA A 503 -60.51 0.92 -80.02
CA ALA A 503 -61.15 1.27 -81.29
C ALA A 503 -61.44 0.03 -82.17
N ALA A 504 -60.64 -1.02 -82.04
CA ALA A 504 -60.79 -2.28 -82.78
C ALA A 504 -61.79 -3.26 -82.13
N GLN A 505 -62.13 -3.07 -80.86
CA GLN A 505 -63.23 -3.81 -80.25
C GLN A 505 -64.54 -3.42 -80.95
N PRO A 506 -65.33 -4.40 -81.44
CA PRO A 506 -66.66 -4.09 -81.95
C PRO A 506 -67.43 -3.40 -80.83
N ARG A 507 -67.96 -2.20 -81.07
CA ARG A 507 -68.98 -1.61 -80.19
C ARG A 507 -70.10 -2.62 -80.13
N GLY A 508 -70.18 -3.35 -79.02
CA GLY A 508 -71.26 -4.29 -78.79
C GLY A 508 -72.57 -3.55 -79.02
N HIS A 509 -73.38 -4.07 -79.94
CA HIS A 509 -74.81 -4.06 -79.72
C HIS A 509 -75.03 -4.78 -78.38
N LEU A 510 -75.00 -4.00 -77.30
CA LEU A 510 -75.85 -4.28 -76.14
C LEU A 510 -77.29 -4.36 -76.67
N PRO A 511 -78.16 -5.18 -76.05
CA PRO A 511 -79.58 -5.15 -76.40
C PRO A 511 -80.14 -3.73 -76.40
#